data_AF-A0A8I3ABZ7-F1
#
_entry.id   AF-A0A8I3ABZ7-F1
#
_cell.length_a   1.000
_cell.length_b   1.000
_cell.length_c   1.000
_cell.angle_alpha   90.00
_cell.angle_beta   90.00
_cell.angle_gamma   90.00
#
_symmetry.space_group_name_H-M   'P 1'
#
loop_
_entity.id
_entity.type
_entity.pdbx_description
1 polymer ?
#
loop_
_entity_poly.entity_id
_entity_poly.type
_entity_poly.pdbx_seq_one_letter_code
_entity_poly.pdbx_strand_id
1 'polypeptide(L)'
;MNFLNRLYHHELSPKVLEANDLQSLVKYMKSDSCQNVFLMLRIRQGVSTSAGIPDFRSPETGANLARLNLPYPEAVFQIDFFRRNPVPFYTLAKELYPGRYRPTITHSFIKVLHAHSLLHTCFTQNIDTLERRAGVPEKKIVEAHGSFATQRCIDCKRPYDEEKIKKAVMNSAIPHCERCNGLVKPDIVFFGEALPPQFHVSIRSLRHADLLIVIGTSLTVHPFASLADLVPNDCPRVLINLDEVGNFDRQDDIVLLGKCDDIVQELCRELGWEEELEREWAATADSVEVDDKPERKVKIGDELDRITRDLEKSLAISIDMPESSKSDTRETQEGECPKSKEVDKEEAKRDHSVPDGDP
;
A
#
# COMPACT_ATOMS: atom_id res chain seq x y z
N MET A 1 -11.35 -14.46 34.45
CA MET A 1 -11.34 -12.99 34.63
C MET A 1 -11.39 -12.30 33.27
N ASN A 2 -12.50 -11.81 32.71
CA ASN A 2 -13.89 -11.75 33.14
C ASN A 2 -14.76 -11.53 31.87
N PHE A 3 -15.64 -12.48 31.54
CA PHE A 3 -16.79 -12.22 30.65
C PHE A 3 -17.70 -11.13 31.26
N LEU A 4 -17.68 -11.02 32.60
CA LEU A 4 -18.31 -9.96 33.38
C LEU A 4 -17.68 -8.57 33.22
N ASN A 5 -16.38 -8.44 32.88
CA ASN A 5 -15.78 -7.12 32.60
C ASN A 5 -16.24 -6.58 31.24
N ARG A 6 -16.59 -7.46 30.29
CA ARG A 6 -17.17 -7.07 29.00
C ARG A 6 -18.59 -6.53 29.15
N LEU A 7 -19.38 -7.07 30.07
CA LEU A 7 -20.72 -6.56 30.38
C LEU A 7 -20.67 -5.25 31.17
N TYR A 8 -19.76 -5.11 32.13
CA TYR A 8 -19.61 -3.88 32.92
C TYR A 8 -19.02 -2.69 32.14
N HIS A 9 -18.21 -2.93 31.10
CA HIS A 9 -17.71 -1.83 30.25
C HIS A 9 -18.73 -1.30 29.24
N HIS A 10 -19.83 -2.03 28.99
CA HIS A 10 -20.91 -1.57 28.10
C HIS A 10 -21.90 -0.63 28.79
N GLU A 11 -21.91 -0.54 30.13
CA GLU A 11 -22.96 0.17 30.87
C GLU A 11 -22.64 1.63 31.25
N LEU A 12 -21.45 2.18 30.96
CA LEU A 12 -21.06 3.49 31.52
C LEU A 12 -20.24 4.41 30.60
N SER A 13 -20.30 4.23 29.28
CA SER A 13 -19.83 5.29 28.37
C SER A 13 -20.95 6.34 28.26
N PRO A 14 -20.72 7.62 28.60
CA PRO A 14 -21.71 8.65 28.34
C PRO A 14 -21.90 8.77 26.83
N LYS A 15 -23.13 8.59 26.35
CA LYS A 15 -23.46 8.77 24.93
C LYS A 15 -23.27 10.22 24.54
N VAL A 16 -22.32 10.48 23.64
CA VAL A 16 -22.01 11.83 23.15
C VAL A 16 -22.83 12.18 21.90
N LEU A 17 -23.08 11.20 21.02
CA LEU A 17 -23.83 11.42 19.79
C LEU A 17 -25.33 11.18 19.99
N GLU A 18 -26.17 11.93 19.28
CA GLU A 18 -27.63 11.73 19.33
C GLU A 18 -28.02 10.39 18.68
N ALA A 19 -27.42 10.07 17.53
CA ALA A 19 -27.48 8.78 16.85
C ALA A 19 -26.13 8.44 16.18
N ASN A 20 -25.97 7.20 15.72
CA ASN A 20 -24.74 6.73 15.08
C ASN A 20 -24.83 6.92 13.56
N ASP A 21 -25.14 8.14 13.14
CA ASP A 21 -25.33 8.50 11.73
C ASP A 21 -24.50 9.74 11.34
N LEU A 22 -24.38 9.95 10.03
CA LEU A 22 -23.63 11.08 9.48
C LEU A 22 -24.19 12.42 9.96
N GLN A 23 -25.51 12.53 10.13
CA GLN A 23 -26.18 13.76 10.54
C GLN A 23 -25.83 14.15 11.99
N SER A 24 -25.80 13.17 12.89
CA SER A 24 -25.38 13.36 14.29
C SER A 24 -23.91 13.72 14.38
N LEU A 25 -23.06 13.11 13.55
CA LEU A 25 -21.64 13.47 13.44
C LEU A 25 -21.48 14.92 12.99
N VAL A 26 -22.20 15.36 11.96
CA VAL A 26 -22.17 16.73 11.44
C VAL A 26 -22.61 17.72 12.51
N LYS A 27 -23.68 17.41 13.26
CA LYS A 27 -24.14 18.23 14.38
C LYS A 27 -23.10 18.33 15.48
N TYR A 28 -22.44 17.21 15.82
CA TYR A 28 -21.38 17.17 16.81
C TYR A 28 -20.15 17.97 16.39
N MET A 29 -19.71 17.84 15.14
CA MET A 29 -18.59 18.62 14.58
C MET A 29 -18.86 20.12 14.52
N LYS A 30 -20.13 20.53 14.39
CA LYS A 30 -20.55 21.95 14.45
C LYS A 30 -20.69 22.48 15.89
N SER A 31 -20.64 21.61 16.90
CA SER A 31 -20.79 22.00 18.30
C SER A 31 -19.46 22.42 18.93
N ASP A 32 -19.51 23.26 19.97
CA ASP A 32 -18.32 23.72 20.70
C ASP A 32 -17.57 22.59 21.44
N SER A 33 -18.19 21.41 21.54
CA SER A 33 -17.62 20.22 22.17
C SER A 33 -16.57 19.52 21.32
N CYS A 34 -16.54 19.77 19.99
CA CYS A 34 -15.57 19.16 19.08
C CYS A 34 -14.52 20.20 18.67
N GLN A 35 -13.35 20.18 19.30
CA GLN A 35 -12.25 21.09 18.96
C GLN A 35 -10.98 20.34 18.54
N ASN A 36 -10.80 19.11 19.02
CA ASN A 36 -9.60 18.31 18.84
C ASN A 36 -9.90 17.06 18.02
N VAL A 37 -9.98 17.23 16.70
CA VAL A 37 -10.14 16.12 15.76
C VAL A 37 -8.79 15.49 15.48
N PHE A 38 -8.70 14.19 15.73
CA PHE A 38 -7.58 13.34 15.36
C PHE A 38 -7.94 12.50 14.15
N LEU A 39 -6.99 12.40 13.22
CA LEU A 39 -7.15 11.62 12.00
C LEU A 39 -6.13 10.48 11.98
N MET A 40 -6.58 9.29 11.61
CA MET A 40 -5.73 8.18 11.23
C MET A 40 -5.92 7.91 9.74
N LEU A 41 -4.89 8.14 8.96
CA LEU A 41 -4.92 8.03 7.51
C LEU A 41 -4.04 6.88 7.04
N ARG A 42 -4.60 6.07 6.17
CA ARG A 42 -3.85 5.29 5.20
C ARG A 42 -4.62 5.31 3.90
N ILE A 43 -3.95 5.50 2.78
CA ILE A 43 -4.59 5.44 1.47
C ILE A 43 -3.99 4.27 0.70
N ARG A 44 -4.83 3.29 0.34
CA ARG A 44 -4.46 2.13 -0.48
C ARG A 44 -5.00 2.28 -1.90
N GLN A 45 -4.23 1.86 -2.91
CA GLN A 45 -4.81 1.47 -4.21
C GLN A 45 -5.50 0.12 -4.12
N GLY A 46 -6.44 -0.10 -5.04
CA GLY A 46 -6.97 -1.43 -5.34
C GLY A 46 -8.38 -1.66 -4.82
N VAL A 47 -8.91 -0.79 -3.95
CA VAL A 47 -10.33 -0.86 -3.58
C VAL A 47 -11.06 0.47 -3.73
N SER A 48 -10.41 1.65 -3.61
CA SER A 48 -10.94 2.98 -4.06
C SER A 48 -10.00 4.17 -3.77
N THR A 49 -8.94 4.40 -4.56
CA THR A 49 -8.33 5.75 -4.60
C THR A 49 -7.83 6.20 -5.97
N SER A 50 -8.06 7.49 -6.21
CA SER A 50 -7.82 8.24 -7.45
C SER A 50 -6.37 8.71 -7.63
N ALA A 51 -5.53 8.56 -6.60
CA ALA A 51 -4.15 9.08 -6.62
C ALA A 51 -3.20 8.25 -7.50
N GLY A 52 -3.48 6.97 -7.76
CA GLY A 52 -2.65 6.13 -8.64
C GLY A 52 -1.42 5.48 -8.01
N ILE A 53 -1.25 5.55 -6.68
CA ILE A 53 -0.10 4.96 -5.97
C ILE A 53 -0.32 3.45 -5.76
N PRO A 54 0.60 2.55 -6.17
CA PRO A 54 0.41 1.10 -6.05
C PRO A 54 0.35 0.60 -4.60
N ASP A 55 -0.62 -0.27 -4.26
CA ASP A 55 -0.71 -0.93 -2.95
C ASP A 55 0.18 -2.19 -2.92
N PHE A 56 1.15 -2.20 -2.02
CA PHE A 56 2.13 -3.27 -1.87
C PHE A 56 1.57 -4.60 -1.33
N ARG A 57 0.34 -4.59 -0.79
CA ARG A 57 -0.28 -5.76 -0.14
C ARG A 57 -1.29 -6.49 -1.01
N SER A 58 -1.71 -5.88 -2.11
CA SER A 58 -2.78 -6.42 -2.95
C SER A 58 -2.21 -7.45 -3.94
N PRO A 59 -2.75 -8.68 -4.00
CA PRO A 59 -2.24 -9.73 -4.89
C PRO A 59 -2.31 -9.35 -6.38
N GLU A 60 -3.33 -8.58 -6.77
CA GLU A 60 -3.62 -8.24 -8.17
C GLU A 60 -2.97 -6.91 -8.63
N THR A 61 -2.70 -5.99 -7.71
CA THR A 61 -2.19 -4.62 -8.00
C THR A 61 -0.84 -4.32 -7.33
N GLY A 62 -0.28 -5.28 -6.59
CA GLY A 62 1.04 -5.18 -5.97
C GLY A 62 2.10 -4.82 -7.00
N ALA A 63 2.90 -3.80 -6.71
CA ALA A 63 3.90 -3.19 -7.60
C ALA A 63 4.86 -4.22 -8.25
N ASN A 64 4.45 -4.92 -9.32
CA ASN A 64 5.18 -5.94 -10.07
C ASN A 64 6.27 -6.69 -9.27
N LEU A 65 5.97 -7.06 -8.01
CA LEU A 65 6.95 -7.58 -7.05
C LEU A 65 7.46 -8.96 -7.49
N ALA A 66 6.71 -9.63 -8.37
CA ALA A 66 7.08 -10.86 -9.06
C ALA A 66 8.40 -10.74 -9.84
N ARG A 67 8.77 -9.55 -10.34
CA ARG A 67 10.03 -9.34 -11.07
C ARG A 67 11.26 -9.30 -10.16
N LEU A 68 11.07 -9.12 -8.85
CA LEU A 68 12.14 -8.90 -7.88
C LEU A 68 12.59 -10.18 -7.15
N ASN A 69 12.04 -11.35 -7.51
CA ASN A 69 12.36 -12.66 -6.90
C ASN A 69 12.41 -12.61 -5.36
N LEU A 70 11.39 -11.99 -4.76
CA LEU A 70 11.29 -11.85 -3.31
C LEU A 70 10.67 -13.11 -2.70
N PRO A 71 11.08 -13.50 -1.47
CA PRO A 71 10.47 -14.63 -0.77
C PRO A 71 9.00 -14.36 -0.41
N TYR A 72 8.65 -13.09 -0.17
CA TYR A 72 7.28 -12.59 0.01
C TYR A 72 7.26 -11.07 -0.23
N PRO A 73 6.11 -10.47 -0.59
CA PRO A 73 5.98 -9.06 -0.97
C PRO A 73 6.56 -8.07 0.05
N GLU A 74 6.39 -8.32 1.35
CA GLU A 74 6.80 -7.42 2.43
C GLU A 74 8.31 -7.44 2.72
N ALA A 75 9.05 -8.43 2.19
CA ALA A 75 10.48 -8.59 2.44
C ALA A 75 11.30 -7.36 2.00
N VAL A 76 10.86 -6.68 0.94
CA VAL A 76 11.51 -5.46 0.43
C VAL A 76 11.52 -4.31 1.45
N PHE A 77 10.58 -4.32 2.40
CA PHE A 77 10.46 -3.33 3.46
C PHE A 77 10.97 -3.84 4.82
N GLN A 78 11.70 -4.96 4.86
CA GLN A 78 12.34 -5.44 6.08
C GLN A 78 13.79 -4.96 6.19
N ILE A 79 14.16 -4.42 7.35
CA ILE A 79 15.50 -3.86 7.54
C ILE A 79 16.60 -4.93 7.41
N ASP A 80 16.34 -6.15 7.87
CA ASP A 80 17.29 -7.27 7.79
C ASP A 80 17.47 -7.79 6.37
N PHE A 81 16.42 -7.73 5.55
CA PHE A 81 16.52 -8.06 4.13
C PHE A 81 17.26 -6.95 3.39
N PHE A 82 16.93 -5.69 3.65
CA PHE A 82 17.59 -4.53 3.05
C PHE A 82 19.10 -4.51 3.29
N ARG A 83 19.55 -4.89 4.49
CA ARG A 83 20.98 -5.04 4.82
C ARG A 83 21.68 -6.12 4.01
N ARG A 84 20.98 -7.20 3.64
CA ARG A 84 21.54 -8.33 2.88
C ARG A 84 21.48 -8.07 1.37
N ASN A 85 20.36 -7.56 0.89
CA ASN A 85 20.12 -7.29 -0.52
C ASN A 85 19.29 -6.00 -0.69
N PRO A 86 19.94 -4.84 -0.87
CA PRO A 86 19.24 -3.58 -1.02
C PRO A 86 18.72 -3.32 -2.45
N VAL A 87 19.14 -4.10 -3.45
CA VAL A 87 18.82 -3.90 -4.87
C VAL A 87 17.31 -3.85 -5.14
N PRO A 88 16.48 -4.75 -4.60
CA PRO A 88 15.05 -4.74 -4.84
C PRO A 88 14.37 -3.45 -4.36
N PHE A 89 14.80 -2.94 -3.20
CA PHE A 89 14.25 -1.70 -2.65
C PHE A 89 14.59 -0.50 -3.55
N TYR A 90 15.84 -0.34 -3.99
CA TYR A 90 16.20 0.80 -4.84
C TYR A 90 15.59 0.72 -6.25
N THR A 91 15.37 -0.50 -6.75
CA THR A 91 14.63 -0.70 -8.00
C THR A 91 13.19 -0.20 -7.86
N LEU A 92 12.55 -0.53 -6.75
CA LEU A 92 11.19 -0.08 -6.43
C LEU A 92 11.13 1.42 -6.09
N ALA A 93 12.11 1.94 -5.35
CA ALA A 93 12.16 3.33 -4.92
C ALA A 93 12.18 4.33 -6.11
N LYS A 94 12.69 3.89 -7.26
CA LYS A 94 12.64 4.66 -8.50
C LYS A 94 11.21 4.87 -9.01
N GLU A 95 10.33 3.89 -8.81
CA GLU A 95 8.91 3.98 -9.18
C GLU A 95 8.14 4.82 -8.15
N LEU A 96 8.54 4.74 -6.88
CA LEU A 96 7.88 5.38 -5.75
C LEU A 96 8.35 6.81 -5.45
N TYR A 97 9.25 7.37 -6.25
CA TYR A 97 9.81 8.68 -5.97
C TYR A 97 8.70 9.76 -5.92
N PRO A 98 8.65 10.64 -4.90
CA PRO A 98 7.62 11.66 -4.77
C PRO A 98 7.52 12.59 -5.98
N GLY A 99 6.33 13.15 -6.22
CA GLY A 99 6.07 14.16 -7.25
C GLY A 99 5.12 13.71 -8.38
N ARG A 100 4.90 12.41 -8.54
CA ARG A 100 4.10 11.85 -9.65
C ARG A 100 2.59 11.81 -9.43
N TYR A 101 2.15 11.92 -8.19
CA TYR A 101 0.76 11.64 -7.82
C TYR A 101 0.08 12.89 -7.30
N ARG A 102 -1.19 13.13 -7.63
CA ARG A 102 -1.94 14.28 -7.10
C ARG A 102 -2.58 13.90 -5.75
N PRO A 103 -2.60 14.79 -4.74
CA PRO A 103 -3.42 14.59 -3.55
C PRO A 103 -4.89 14.32 -3.91
N THR A 104 -5.54 13.45 -3.15
CA THR A 104 -6.96 13.13 -3.31
C THR A 104 -7.86 14.12 -2.58
N ILE A 105 -9.17 14.03 -2.80
CA ILE A 105 -10.17 14.80 -2.06
C ILE A 105 -10.06 14.57 -0.55
N THR A 106 -9.82 13.33 -0.13
CA THR A 106 -9.55 13.00 1.28
C THR A 106 -8.37 13.81 1.86
N HIS A 107 -7.31 14.07 1.09
CA HIS A 107 -6.19 14.88 1.57
C HIS A 107 -6.58 16.35 1.70
N SER A 108 -7.35 16.88 0.75
CA SER A 108 -7.90 18.24 0.81
C SER A 108 -8.82 18.42 2.02
N PHE A 109 -9.57 17.39 2.41
CA PHE A 109 -10.40 17.44 3.61
C PHE A 109 -9.58 17.66 4.89
N ILE A 110 -8.39 17.08 5.01
CA ILE A 110 -7.50 17.30 6.15
C ILE A 110 -7.07 18.78 6.20
N LYS A 111 -6.84 19.38 5.03
CA LYS A 111 -6.55 20.81 4.90
C LYS A 111 -7.74 21.67 5.31
N VAL A 112 -8.95 21.32 4.88
CA VAL A 112 -10.20 22.01 5.28
C VAL A 112 -10.41 21.93 6.80
N LEU A 113 -10.25 20.75 7.41
CA LEU A 113 -10.31 20.59 8.87
C LEU A 113 -9.28 21.47 9.60
N HIS A 114 -8.10 21.64 9.02
CA HIS A 114 -7.11 22.56 9.57
C HIS A 114 -7.53 24.02 9.43
N ALA A 115 -8.13 24.42 8.30
CA ALA A 115 -8.64 25.77 8.09
C ALA A 115 -9.74 26.14 9.09
N HIS A 116 -10.62 25.18 9.43
CA HIS A 116 -11.64 25.32 10.47
C HIS A 116 -11.11 25.18 11.90
N SER A 117 -9.79 25.07 12.10
CA SER A 117 -9.14 24.91 13.41
C SER A 117 -9.53 23.65 14.21
N LEU A 118 -10.18 22.68 13.56
CA LEU A 118 -10.59 21.41 14.17
C LEU A 118 -9.48 20.36 14.17
N LEU A 119 -8.56 20.42 13.21
CA LEU A 119 -7.48 19.43 13.10
C LEU A 119 -6.47 19.59 14.25
N HIS A 120 -6.44 18.63 15.17
CA HIS A 120 -5.38 18.51 16.16
C HIS A 120 -4.14 17.83 15.56
N THR A 121 -4.28 16.60 15.05
CA THR A 121 -3.17 15.81 14.48
C THR A 121 -3.68 14.80 13.46
N CYS A 122 -2.98 14.69 12.34
CA CYS A 122 -3.14 13.64 11.34
C CYS A 122 -1.99 12.63 11.47
N PHE A 123 -2.30 11.43 11.92
CA PHE A 123 -1.40 10.29 11.90
C PHE A 123 -1.53 9.58 10.56
N THR A 124 -0.45 9.52 9.78
CA THR A 124 -0.46 8.84 8.48
C THR A 124 0.47 7.63 8.47
N GLN A 125 0.01 6.53 7.85
CA GLN A 125 0.84 5.37 7.52
C GLN A 125 1.47 5.48 6.12
N ASN A 126 1.06 6.49 5.35
CA ASN A 126 1.56 6.73 4.01
C ASN A 126 2.98 7.30 4.08
N ILE A 127 3.73 7.09 2.99
CA ILE A 127 5.12 7.56 2.83
C ILE A 127 5.25 8.54 1.66
N ASP A 128 4.15 8.81 0.97
CA ASP A 128 4.05 9.54 -0.30
C ASP A 128 4.08 11.07 -0.15
N THR A 129 3.94 11.59 1.08
CA THR A 129 3.94 13.01 1.43
C THR A 129 2.78 13.82 0.83
N LEU A 130 1.71 13.17 0.38
CA LEU A 130 0.56 13.84 -0.23
C LEU A 130 -0.17 14.77 0.74
N GLU A 131 -0.11 14.49 2.05
CA GLU A 131 -0.67 15.35 3.09
C GLU A 131 0.02 16.73 3.12
N ARG A 132 1.37 16.74 2.99
CA ARG A 132 2.14 17.99 2.91
C ARG A 132 1.82 18.76 1.64
N ARG A 133 1.65 18.04 0.52
CA ARG A 133 1.33 18.63 -0.79
C ARG A 133 -0.10 19.16 -0.88
N ALA A 134 -1.03 18.61 -0.10
CA ALA A 134 -2.35 19.19 0.12
C ALA A 134 -2.31 20.47 0.99
N GLY A 135 -1.12 20.89 1.45
CA GLY A 135 -0.93 22.13 2.21
C GLY A 135 -1.21 22.00 3.70
N VAL A 136 -1.28 20.77 4.23
CA VAL A 136 -1.40 20.54 5.68
C VAL A 136 -0.05 20.87 6.35
N PRO A 137 -0.01 21.68 7.43
CA PRO A 137 1.25 22.02 8.07
C PRO A 137 1.95 20.80 8.67
N GLU A 138 3.27 20.74 8.51
CA GLU A 138 4.09 19.62 9.00
C GLU A 138 3.92 19.36 10.50
N LYS A 139 3.72 20.42 11.30
CA LYS A 139 3.47 20.32 12.75
C LYS A 139 2.20 19.54 13.11
N LYS A 140 1.25 19.43 12.17
CA LYS A 140 -0.02 18.72 12.34
C LYS A 140 0.04 17.30 11.78
N ILE A 141 1.09 16.94 11.05
CA ILE A 141 1.25 15.62 10.43
C ILE A 141 2.24 14.80 11.28
N VAL A 142 1.87 13.56 11.54
CA VAL A 142 2.73 12.55 12.15
C VAL A 142 2.85 11.39 11.17
N GLU A 143 3.97 11.36 10.46
CA GLU A 143 4.33 10.30 9.52
C GLU A 143 4.80 9.08 10.32
N ALA A 144 3.87 8.20 10.69
CA ALA A 144 4.16 7.05 11.56
C ALA A 144 5.17 6.08 10.94
N HIS A 145 5.13 5.94 9.61
CA HIS A 145 6.09 5.14 8.84
C HIS A 145 7.16 5.99 8.16
N GLY A 146 7.31 7.25 8.57
CA GLY A 146 8.28 8.17 7.97
C GLY A 146 7.93 8.57 6.53
N SER A 147 8.90 9.12 5.80
CA SER A 147 8.67 9.69 4.47
C SER A 147 9.91 9.67 3.59
N PHE A 148 9.69 9.83 2.28
CA PHE A 148 10.77 10.00 1.29
C PHE A 148 11.43 11.39 1.31
N ALA A 149 10.95 12.32 2.16
CA ALA A 149 11.41 13.71 2.19
C ALA A 149 12.85 13.86 2.71
N THR A 150 13.29 12.97 3.61
CA THR A 150 14.62 13.02 4.21
C THR A 150 15.31 11.66 4.12
N GLN A 151 16.64 11.64 4.21
CA GLN A 151 17.45 10.46 3.92
C GLN A 151 18.56 10.35 4.96
N ARG A 152 18.82 9.14 5.48
CA ARG A 152 19.86 8.91 6.49
C ARG A 152 20.60 7.59 6.27
N CYS A 153 21.86 7.56 6.72
CA CYS A 153 22.59 6.31 6.82
C CYS A 153 21.96 5.39 7.88
N ILE A 154 21.81 4.10 7.57
CA ILE A 154 21.21 3.15 8.52
C ILE A 154 22.05 2.93 9.78
N ASP A 155 23.38 3.02 9.66
CA ASP A 155 24.34 2.72 10.74
C ASP A 155 24.68 3.95 11.58
N CYS A 156 25.17 5.03 10.94
CA CYS A 156 25.59 6.23 11.66
C CYS A 156 24.49 7.29 11.82
N LYS A 157 23.28 7.06 11.26
CA LYS A 157 22.12 7.97 11.29
C LYS A 157 22.38 9.39 10.78
N ARG A 158 23.50 9.61 10.08
CA ARG A 158 23.84 10.91 9.50
C ARG A 158 22.90 11.24 8.34
N PRO A 159 22.38 12.47 8.26
CA PRO A 159 21.66 12.96 7.09
C PRO A 159 22.48 12.80 5.81
N TYR A 160 21.81 12.43 4.74
CA TYR A 160 22.39 12.33 3.40
C TYR A 160 21.67 13.29 2.46
N ASP A 161 22.41 13.80 1.49
CA ASP A 161 21.95 14.82 0.56
C ASP A 161 20.86 14.28 -0.38
N GLU A 162 19.76 15.05 -0.51
CA GLU A 162 18.60 14.66 -1.30
C GLU A 162 18.92 14.55 -2.80
N GLU A 163 19.69 15.48 -3.35
CA GLU A 163 20.05 15.43 -4.77
C GLU A 163 20.94 14.23 -5.07
N LYS A 164 21.87 13.91 -4.16
CA LYS A 164 22.75 12.75 -4.31
C LYS A 164 21.95 11.46 -4.30
N ILE A 165 20.98 11.30 -3.41
CA ILE A 165 20.15 10.08 -3.40
C ILE A 165 19.23 10.03 -4.61
N LYS A 166 18.64 11.16 -5.04
CA LYS A 166 17.80 11.22 -6.23
C LYS A 166 18.58 10.75 -7.45
N LYS A 167 19.80 11.27 -7.64
CA LYS A 167 20.71 10.85 -8.71
C LYS A 167 21.07 9.36 -8.61
N ALA A 168 21.37 8.86 -7.41
CA ALA A 168 21.68 7.45 -7.20
C ALA A 168 20.51 6.53 -7.55
N VAL A 169 19.31 6.82 -7.03
CA VAL A 169 18.08 6.05 -7.29
C VAL A 169 17.72 6.06 -8.78
N MET A 170 17.81 7.23 -9.44
CA MET A 170 17.52 7.35 -10.87
C MET A 170 18.48 6.54 -11.75
N ASN A 171 19.76 6.49 -11.35
CA ASN A 171 20.82 5.72 -12.00
C ASN A 171 20.89 4.25 -11.53
N SER A 172 19.94 3.80 -10.71
CA SER A 172 19.94 2.44 -10.13
C SER A 172 21.23 2.08 -9.38
N ALA A 173 21.89 3.09 -8.80
CA ALA A 173 23.07 2.95 -7.97
C ALA A 173 22.69 2.88 -6.49
N ILE A 174 23.44 2.10 -5.71
CA ILE A 174 23.24 1.96 -4.26
C ILE A 174 24.01 3.09 -3.54
N PRO A 175 23.33 4.02 -2.84
CA PRO A 175 24.00 5.08 -2.09
C PRO A 175 24.64 4.53 -0.80
N HIS A 176 25.90 4.90 -0.59
CA HIS A 176 26.66 4.58 0.61
C HIS A 176 27.05 5.85 1.35
N CYS A 177 27.13 5.75 2.68
CA CYS A 177 27.51 6.85 3.53
C CYS A 177 29.01 7.17 3.38
N GLU A 178 29.33 8.44 3.10
CA GLU A 178 30.72 8.92 2.95
C GLU A 178 31.58 8.71 4.20
N ARG A 179 30.98 8.55 5.39
CA ARG A 179 31.70 8.41 6.66
C ARG A 179 31.97 6.96 7.05
N CYS A 180 30.95 6.10 6.98
CA CYS A 180 31.02 4.73 7.52
C CYS A 180 30.79 3.65 6.46
N ASN A 181 30.62 4.04 5.19
CA ASN A 181 30.29 3.16 4.08
C ASN A 181 28.98 2.35 4.23
N GLY A 182 28.19 2.65 5.26
CA GLY A 182 26.88 2.03 5.50
C GLY A 182 25.85 2.43 4.46
N LEU A 183 24.82 1.60 4.27
CA LEU A 183 23.74 1.88 3.31
C LEU A 183 22.96 3.14 3.71
N VAL A 184 22.48 3.88 2.72
CA VAL A 184 21.67 5.10 2.94
C VAL A 184 20.26 4.88 2.43
N LYS A 185 19.27 5.01 3.30
CA LYS A 185 17.87 4.89 2.90
C LYS A 185 17.10 6.19 3.16
N PRO A 186 16.00 6.43 2.44
CA PRO A 186 15.01 7.41 2.86
C PRO A 186 14.54 7.13 4.28
N ASP A 187 14.09 8.16 4.98
CA ASP A 187 13.62 8.13 6.36
C ASP A 187 12.24 7.48 6.49
N ILE A 188 12.03 6.37 5.76
CA ILE A 188 10.91 5.46 5.85
C ILE A 188 11.23 4.40 6.91
N VAL A 189 10.26 4.07 7.74
CA VAL A 189 10.38 3.04 8.76
C VAL A 189 10.18 1.68 8.12
N PHE A 190 11.21 0.85 8.15
CA PHE A 190 11.13 -0.53 7.69
C PHE A 190 10.59 -1.43 8.82
N PHE A 191 10.03 -2.58 8.47
CA PHE A 191 9.71 -3.61 9.45
C PHE A 191 10.98 -4.01 10.21
N GLY A 192 10.88 -3.99 11.54
CA GLY A 192 12.00 -4.20 12.46
C GLY A 192 12.67 -2.90 12.95
N GLU A 193 12.32 -1.73 12.40
CA GLU A 193 12.78 -0.45 12.91
C GLU A 193 11.79 0.17 13.92
N ALA A 194 12.33 1.03 14.80
CA ALA A 194 11.51 1.82 15.71
C ALA A 194 10.79 2.95 14.96
N LEU A 195 9.56 3.25 15.37
CA LEU A 195 8.81 4.39 14.85
C LEU A 195 9.47 5.72 15.26
N PRO A 196 9.18 6.82 14.55
CA PRO A 196 9.80 8.11 14.84
C PRO A 196 9.46 8.60 16.26
N PRO A 197 10.38 9.29 16.96
CA PRO A 197 10.11 9.82 18.30
C PRO A 197 8.85 10.69 18.38
N GLN A 198 8.57 11.46 17.32
CA GLN A 198 7.37 12.29 17.21
C GLN A 198 6.08 11.48 17.34
N PHE A 199 6.04 10.24 16.81
CA PHE A 199 4.89 9.35 16.96
C PHE A 199 4.59 9.08 18.43
N HIS A 200 5.61 8.71 19.21
CA HIS A 200 5.47 8.43 20.64
C HIS A 200 5.07 9.64 21.47
N VAL A 201 5.53 10.84 21.11
CA VAL A 201 5.14 12.08 21.78
C VAL A 201 3.68 12.41 21.47
N SER A 202 3.27 12.32 20.20
CA SER A 202 1.92 12.68 19.76
C SER A 202 0.85 11.75 20.30
N ILE A 203 1.15 10.47 20.56
CA ILE A 203 0.22 9.52 21.20
C ILE A 203 -0.35 10.07 22.50
N ARG A 204 0.46 10.78 23.30
CA ARG A 204 0.01 11.33 24.58
C ARG A 204 -1.11 12.35 24.44
N SER A 205 -1.23 12.98 23.27
CA SER A 205 -2.26 13.98 22.99
C SER A 205 -3.62 13.33 22.67
N LEU A 206 -3.65 12.04 22.28
CA LEU A 206 -4.89 11.33 21.95
C LEU A 206 -5.87 11.25 23.13
N ARG A 207 -5.37 11.38 24.36
CA ARG A 207 -6.22 11.46 25.57
C ARG A 207 -7.12 12.70 25.62
N HIS A 208 -6.86 13.67 24.77
CA HIS A 208 -7.62 14.92 24.62
C HIS A 208 -8.37 14.94 23.28
N ALA A 209 -8.56 13.79 22.64
CA ALA A 209 -9.32 13.68 21.41
C ALA A 209 -10.81 13.86 21.71
N ASP A 210 -11.45 14.77 20.97
CA ASP A 210 -12.91 14.96 21.00
C ASP A 210 -13.58 14.14 19.89
N LEU A 211 -12.83 13.79 18.84
CA LEU A 211 -13.27 12.97 17.72
C LEU A 211 -12.07 12.27 17.09
N LEU A 212 -12.20 10.97 16.82
CA LEU A 212 -11.26 10.22 16.01
C LEU A 212 -11.89 9.84 14.66
N ILE A 213 -11.25 10.22 13.55
CA ILE A 213 -11.67 9.80 12.21
C ILE A 213 -10.58 8.88 11.63
N VAL A 214 -10.96 7.65 11.30
CA VAL A 214 -10.09 6.61 10.75
C VAL A 214 -10.46 6.39 9.29
N ILE A 215 -9.54 6.68 8.37
CA ILE A 215 -9.81 6.66 6.93
C ILE A 215 -8.85 5.71 6.21
N GLY A 216 -9.40 4.75 5.46
CA GLY A 216 -8.69 3.92 4.47
C GLY A 216 -7.62 2.97 5.01
N THR A 217 -7.63 2.68 6.32
CA THR A 217 -6.67 1.78 6.97
C THR A 217 -7.28 0.42 7.27
N SER A 218 -6.45 -0.64 7.20
CA SER A 218 -6.85 -1.98 7.61
C SER A 218 -6.68 -2.24 9.11
N LEU A 219 -6.07 -1.31 9.85
CA LEU A 219 -5.77 -1.46 11.29
C LEU A 219 -5.07 -2.78 11.65
N THR A 220 -4.24 -3.33 10.75
CA THR A 220 -3.51 -4.59 10.99
C THR A 220 -2.05 -4.39 11.43
N VAL A 221 -1.53 -3.16 11.35
CA VAL A 221 -0.12 -2.87 11.60
C VAL A 221 0.05 -2.23 12.95
N HIS A 222 0.69 -2.92 13.88
CA HIS A 222 1.05 -2.37 15.17
C HIS A 222 2.40 -1.63 15.10
N PRO A 223 2.59 -0.56 15.91
CA PRO A 223 1.68 -0.05 16.96
C PRO A 223 0.60 0.92 16.45
N PHE A 224 0.53 1.23 15.16
CA PHE A 224 -0.40 2.22 14.60
C PHE A 224 -1.88 1.84 14.79
N ALA A 225 -2.23 0.57 14.58
CA ALA A 225 -3.59 0.07 14.76
C ALA A 225 -4.14 0.36 16.17
N SER A 226 -3.28 0.27 17.19
CA SER A 226 -3.64 0.48 18.58
C SER A 226 -4.02 1.93 18.91
N LEU A 227 -3.70 2.90 18.05
CA LEU A 227 -4.11 4.29 18.26
C LEU A 227 -5.63 4.43 18.34
N ALA A 228 -6.37 3.60 17.59
CA ALA A 228 -7.84 3.61 17.59
C ALA A 228 -8.43 3.23 18.96
N ASP A 229 -7.70 2.47 19.77
CA ASP A 229 -8.15 2.03 21.09
C ASP A 229 -7.66 2.94 22.22
N LEU A 230 -6.67 3.80 21.95
CA LEU A 230 -6.06 4.70 22.94
C LEU A 230 -6.86 5.99 23.18
N VAL A 231 -7.86 6.28 22.34
CA VAL A 231 -8.75 7.43 22.55
C VAL A 231 -9.73 7.17 23.69
N PRO A 232 -10.15 8.23 24.42
CA PRO A 232 -11.12 8.12 25.51
C PRO A 232 -12.40 7.36 25.13
N ASN A 233 -13.08 6.77 26.11
CA ASN A 233 -14.31 5.99 25.85
C ASN A 233 -15.50 6.88 25.46
N ASP A 234 -15.46 8.14 25.87
CA ASP A 234 -16.39 9.21 25.54
C ASP A 234 -16.00 9.96 24.26
N CYS A 235 -14.89 9.60 23.60
CA CYS A 235 -14.53 10.13 22.29
C CYS A 235 -15.21 9.30 21.20
N PRO A 236 -16.13 9.88 20.40
CA PRO A 236 -16.66 9.21 19.23
C PRO A 236 -15.56 8.81 18.24
N ARG A 237 -15.74 7.68 17.56
CA ARG A 237 -14.82 7.19 16.53
C ARG A 237 -15.57 6.93 15.24
N VAL A 238 -15.02 7.39 14.13
CA VAL A 238 -15.62 7.26 12.80
C VAL A 238 -14.70 6.45 11.92
N LEU A 239 -15.16 5.33 11.40
CA LEU A 239 -14.45 4.54 10.39
C LEU A 239 -15.00 4.88 9.01
N ILE A 240 -14.14 5.35 8.11
CA ILE A 240 -14.43 5.55 6.69
C ILE A 240 -13.53 4.59 5.91
N ASN A 241 -14.07 3.46 5.52
CA ASN A 241 -13.32 2.43 4.80
C ASN A 241 -14.24 1.61 3.90
N LEU A 242 -13.69 0.76 3.05
CA LEU A 242 -14.50 -0.10 2.19
C LEU A 242 -14.95 -1.36 2.92
N ASP A 243 -14.07 -1.89 3.76
CA ASP A 243 -14.32 -3.04 4.60
C ASP A 243 -14.38 -2.60 6.06
N GLU A 244 -15.19 -3.29 6.84
CA GLU A 244 -15.18 -3.15 8.29
C GLU A 244 -13.86 -3.69 8.85
N VAL A 245 -13.17 -2.89 9.66
CA VAL A 245 -11.84 -3.21 10.17
C VAL A 245 -11.66 -2.74 11.61
N GLY A 246 -10.80 -3.42 12.36
CA GLY A 246 -10.62 -3.12 13.77
C GLY A 246 -11.84 -3.50 14.61
N ASN A 247 -11.95 -2.92 15.81
CA ASN A 247 -13.07 -3.14 16.72
C ASN A 247 -13.78 -1.80 16.95
N PHE A 248 -14.92 -1.59 16.27
CA PHE A 248 -15.76 -0.39 16.34
C PHE A 248 -17.12 -0.70 16.99
N ASP A 249 -17.08 -1.40 18.14
CA ASP A 249 -18.29 -1.84 18.86
C ASP A 249 -18.73 -0.85 19.99
N ARG A 250 -18.13 0.34 20.09
CA ARG A 250 -18.50 1.33 21.15
C ARG A 250 -19.82 2.03 20.80
N GLN A 251 -20.44 2.60 21.82
CA GLN A 251 -21.75 3.24 21.69
C GLN A 251 -21.78 4.40 20.69
N ASP A 252 -20.71 5.21 20.62
CA ASP A 252 -20.58 6.36 19.72
C ASP A 252 -19.65 6.08 18.52
N ASP A 253 -19.45 4.80 18.17
CA ASP A 253 -18.74 4.43 16.96
C ASP A 253 -19.68 4.53 15.74
N ILE A 254 -19.17 5.14 14.67
CA ILE A 254 -19.85 5.24 13.37
C ILE A 254 -18.98 4.52 12.34
N VAL A 255 -19.59 3.60 11.60
CA VAL A 255 -18.94 2.88 10.50
C VAL A 255 -19.59 3.29 9.18
N LEU A 256 -18.83 3.95 8.32
CA LEU A 256 -19.23 4.42 7.00
C LEU A 256 -18.48 3.60 5.94
N LEU A 257 -19.20 2.66 5.32
CA LEU A 257 -18.64 1.77 4.32
C LEU A 257 -18.81 2.33 2.91
N GLY A 258 -17.70 2.53 2.21
CA GLY A 258 -17.70 3.08 0.85
C GLY A 258 -16.36 3.69 0.46
N LYS A 259 -16.33 4.36 -0.69
CA LYS A 259 -15.13 5.05 -1.14
C LYS A 259 -14.85 6.22 -0.20
N CYS A 260 -13.61 6.33 0.26
CA CYS A 260 -13.22 7.40 1.18
C CYS A 260 -13.49 8.78 0.60
N ASP A 261 -13.16 9.00 -0.67
CA ASP A 261 -13.37 10.30 -1.32
C ASP A 261 -14.88 10.66 -1.40
N ASP A 262 -15.75 9.70 -1.75
CA ASP A 262 -17.20 9.93 -1.85
C ASP A 262 -17.82 10.26 -0.49
N ILE A 263 -17.48 9.50 0.56
CA ILE A 263 -17.99 9.72 1.92
C ILE A 263 -17.47 11.05 2.48
N VAL A 264 -16.21 11.41 2.19
CA VAL A 264 -15.64 12.69 2.61
C VAL A 264 -16.34 13.86 1.90
N GLN A 265 -16.68 13.72 0.61
CA GLN A 265 -17.46 14.71 -0.11
C GLN A 265 -18.86 14.87 0.50
N GLU A 266 -19.54 13.76 0.81
CA GLU A 266 -20.85 13.79 1.47
C GLU A 266 -20.79 14.45 2.85
N LEU A 267 -19.80 14.09 3.68
CA LEU A 267 -19.57 14.73 4.97
C LEU A 267 -19.35 16.25 4.83
N CYS A 268 -18.53 16.66 3.86
CA CYS A 268 -18.29 18.08 3.61
C CYS A 268 -19.54 18.80 3.09
N ARG A 269 -20.37 18.15 2.28
CA ARG A 269 -21.66 18.69 1.82
C ARG A 269 -22.59 18.98 2.99
N GLU A 270 -22.74 18.03 3.90
CA GLU A 270 -23.58 18.20 5.10
C GLU A 270 -23.02 19.24 6.09
N LEU A 271 -21.69 19.38 6.14
CA LEU A 271 -21.02 20.44 6.90
C LEU A 271 -21.17 21.83 6.23
N GLY A 272 -21.48 21.89 4.94
CA GLY A 272 -21.52 23.12 4.15
C GLY A 272 -20.15 23.57 3.62
N TRP A 273 -19.18 22.65 3.54
CA TRP A 273 -17.80 22.89 3.12
C TRP A 273 -17.48 22.36 1.72
N GLU A 274 -18.48 21.96 0.93
CA GLU A 274 -18.27 21.34 -0.40
C GLU A 274 -17.49 22.25 -1.35
N GLU A 275 -17.85 23.54 -1.43
CA GLU A 275 -17.13 24.50 -2.29
C GLU A 275 -15.69 24.76 -1.83
N GLU A 276 -15.44 24.74 -0.52
CA GLU A 276 -14.11 24.91 0.05
C GLU A 276 -13.24 23.69 -0.24
N LEU A 277 -13.79 22.49 -0.07
CA LEU A 277 -13.13 21.23 -0.39
C LEU A 277 -12.72 21.17 -1.86
N GLU A 278 -13.64 21.52 -2.77
CA GLU A 278 -13.38 21.53 -4.21
C GLU A 278 -12.31 22.56 -4.57
N ARG A 279 -12.34 23.75 -3.93
CA ARG A 279 -11.32 24.78 -4.13
C ARG A 279 -9.93 24.32 -3.68
N GLU A 280 -9.82 23.76 -2.48
CA GLU A 280 -8.55 23.26 -1.95
C GLU A 280 -8.04 22.09 -2.81
N TRP A 281 -8.93 21.19 -3.26
CA TRP A 281 -8.55 20.13 -4.18
C TRP A 281 -8.12 20.65 -5.55
N ALA A 282 -8.83 21.61 -6.14
CA ALA A 282 -8.46 22.25 -7.41
C ALA A 282 -7.10 22.96 -7.32
N ALA A 283 -6.77 23.57 -6.17
CA ALA A 283 -5.47 24.20 -5.94
C ALA A 283 -4.28 23.21 -6.03
N THR A 284 -4.52 21.91 -5.86
CA THR A 284 -3.49 20.87 -6.00
C THR A 284 -3.29 20.38 -7.44
N ALA A 285 -4.04 20.89 -8.42
CA ALA A 285 -3.98 20.43 -9.82
C ALA A 285 -2.57 20.53 -10.43
N ASP A 286 -1.86 21.62 -10.15
CA ASP A 286 -0.51 21.88 -10.68
C ASP A 286 0.60 21.25 -9.83
N SER A 287 0.25 20.52 -8.77
CA SER A 287 1.23 19.99 -7.83
C SER A 287 2.02 18.79 -8.36
N VAL A 288 1.69 18.25 -9.54
CA VAL A 288 2.33 17.07 -10.13
C VAL A 288 3.53 17.51 -10.97
N GLU A 289 4.71 16.96 -10.68
CA GLU A 289 5.87 17.11 -11.57
C GLU A 289 5.58 16.32 -12.85
N VAL A 290 5.33 17.02 -13.96
CA VAL A 290 5.26 16.40 -15.28
C VAL A 290 6.68 15.99 -15.66
N ASP A 291 6.97 14.69 -15.54
CA ASP A 291 8.22 14.11 -16.06
C ASP A 291 8.17 14.27 -17.59
N ASP A 292 8.90 15.25 -18.14
CA ASP A 292 8.94 15.63 -19.57
C ASP A 292 9.68 14.58 -20.43
N LYS A 293 9.66 13.31 -20.00
CA LYS A 293 10.15 12.18 -20.76
C LYS A 293 8.93 11.38 -21.19
N PRO A 294 8.64 11.29 -22.50
CA PRO A 294 7.63 10.36 -22.96
C PRO A 294 8.08 8.99 -22.45
N GLU A 295 7.23 8.36 -21.65
CA GLU A 295 7.29 6.93 -21.44
C GLU A 295 7.49 6.33 -22.82
N ARG A 296 8.68 5.78 -23.09
CA ARG A 296 8.84 4.82 -24.17
C ARG A 296 7.96 3.65 -23.75
N LYS A 297 6.67 3.74 -24.10
CA LYS A 297 5.88 2.58 -24.47
C LYS A 297 6.72 1.89 -25.53
N VAL A 298 7.57 0.96 -25.10
CA VAL A 298 8.11 -0.06 -25.98
C VAL A 298 6.85 -0.67 -26.56
N LYS A 299 6.58 -0.35 -27.82
CA LYS A 299 5.45 -0.88 -28.55
C LYS A 299 5.73 -2.36 -28.76
N ILE A 300 5.38 -3.16 -27.76
CA ILE A 300 5.44 -4.61 -27.80
C ILE A 300 4.58 -5.12 -28.98
N GLY A 301 3.55 -4.36 -29.39
CA GLY A 301 2.75 -4.66 -30.59
C GLY A 301 3.53 -4.60 -31.91
N ASP A 302 4.34 -3.56 -32.13
CA ASP A 302 5.05 -3.38 -33.41
C ASP A 302 6.20 -4.41 -33.59
N GLU A 303 6.77 -4.89 -32.49
CA GLU A 303 7.84 -5.90 -32.48
C GLU A 303 7.27 -7.33 -32.57
N LEU A 304 6.15 -7.61 -31.90
CA LEU A 304 5.42 -8.87 -32.03
C LEU A 304 4.86 -9.05 -33.46
N ASP A 305 4.33 -7.99 -34.08
CA ASP A 305 3.85 -8.04 -35.47
C ASP A 305 5.00 -8.21 -36.49
N ARG A 306 6.20 -7.71 -36.17
CA ARG A 306 7.40 -7.94 -36.99
C ARG A 306 7.87 -9.39 -36.88
N ILE A 307 7.99 -9.91 -35.66
CA ILE A 307 8.39 -11.30 -35.41
C ILE A 307 7.37 -12.27 -36.02
N THR A 308 6.08 -11.96 -35.93
CA THR A 308 5.01 -12.78 -36.53
C THR A 308 5.07 -12.75 -38.06
N ARG A 309 5.30 -11.57 -38.67
CA ARG A 309 5.48 -11.46 -40.14
C ARG A 309 6.75 -12.13 -40.65
N ASP A 310 7.82 -12.12 -39.87
CA ASP A 310 9.08 -12.78 -40.26
C ASP A 310 8.98 -14.31 -40.13
N LEU A 311 8.25 -14.82 -39.13
CA LEU A 311 7.89 -16.25 -39.02
C LEU A 311 6.98 -16.71 -40.17
N GLU A 312 5.96 -15.92 -40.53
CA GLU A 312 5.06 -16.21 -41.66
C GLU A 312 5.82 -16.21 -43.00
N LYS A 313 6.78 -15.29 -43.21
CA LYS A 313 7.63 -15.29 -44.40
C LYS A 313 8.57 -16.49 -44.47
N SER A 314 9.13 -16.95 -43.34
CA SER A 314 9.97 -18.16 -43.32
C SER A 314 9.16 -19.44 -43.59
N LEU A 315 7.89 -19.49 -43.15
CA LEU A 315 6.98 -20.60 -43.44
C LEU A 315 6.49 -20.59 -44.91
N ALA A 316 6.26 -19.42 -45.50
CA ALA A 316 5.84 -19.29 -46.91
C ALA A 316 6.93 -19.65 -47.94
N ILE A 317 8.20 -19.74 -47.54
CA ILE A 317 9.32 -20.19 -48.41
C ILE A 317 9.38 -21.73 -48.50
N SER A 318 8.66 -22.46 -47.64
CA SER A 318 8.76 -23.93 -47.54
C SER A 318 7.71 -24.70 -48.35
N ILE A 319 6.90 -24.04 -49.17
CA ILE A 319 5.91 -24.69 -50.05
C ILE A 319 6.00 -24.07 -51.44
N ASP A 320 7.04 -24.42 -52.18
CA ASP A 320 7.02 -24.41 -53.65
C ASP A 320 8.20 -25.21 -54.19
N MET A 321 7.97 -26.48 -54.51
CA MET A 321 8.75 -27.18 -55.55
C MET A 321 7.81 -28.01 -56.43
N PRO A 322 7.95 -27.91 -57.76
CA PRO A 322 7.02 -28.52 -58.72
C PRO A 322 7.34 -29.99 -58.99
N GLU A 323 6.28 -30.76 -59.28
CA GLU A 323 6.35 -32.08 -59.89
C GLU A 323 6.88 -31.98 -61.34
N SER A 324 7.88 -32.78 -61.71
CA SER A 324 7.74 -33.75 -62.82
C SER A 324 9.03 -34.54 -63.15
N SER A 325 8.83 -35.86 -63.15
CA SER A 325 9.27 -36.87 -64.14
C SER A 325 10.69 -37.48 -64.12
N LYS A 326 10.66 -38.79 -63.79
CA LYS A 326 11.27 -39.99 -64.44
C LYS A 326 12.81 -40.08 -64.46
N SER A 327 13.47 -41.19 -64.15
CA SER A 327 13.16 -42.59 -64.49
C SER A 327 13.98 -43.59 -63.64
N ASP A 328 13.40 -44.79 -63.46
CA ASP A 328 13.99 -46.14 -63.49
C ASP A 328 15.21 -46.48 -62.58
N THR A 329 15.30 -47.61 -61.86
CA THR A 329 14.62 -48.91 -61.88
C THR A 329 15.06 -49.78 -60.69
N ARG A 330 14.21 -50.76 -60.34
CA ARG A 330 14.47 -52.10 -59.75
C ARG A 330 14.59 -52.31 -58.23
N GLU A 331 13.45 -52.72 -57.67
CA GLU A 331 13.17 -54.02 -57.02
C GLU A 331 14.25 -54.66 -56.13
N THR A 332 13.95 -54.89 -54.84
CA THR A 332 13.49 -56.21 -54.31
C THR A 332 13.43 -56.24 -52.75
N GLN A 333 12.34 -56.84 -52.26
CA GLN A 333 12.21 -57.79 -51.13
C GLN A 333 12.62 -57.43 -49.68
N GLU A 334 11.59 -57.51 -48.82
CA GLU A 334 11.48 -58.19 -47.51
C GLU A 334 12.74 -58.50 -46.69
N GLY A 335 12.72 -58.11 -45.40
CA GLY A 335 13.68 -58.60 -44.40
C GLY A 335 13.56 -57.97 -43.01
N GLU A 336 12.68 -58.54 -42.18
CA GLU A 336 12.80 -58.80 -40.73
C GLU A 336 13.10 -57.70 -39.68
N CYS A 337 12.23 -57.68 -38.66
CA CYS A 337 12.48 -57.23 -37.29
C CYS A 337 13.23 -58.33 -36.51
N PRO A 338 14.03 -58.03 -35.47
CA PRO A 338 13.53 -58.35 -34.12
C PRO A 338 14.00 -57.45 -32.94
N LYS A 339 13.01 -57.13 -32.09
CA LYS A 339 12.88 -57.33 -30.62
C LYS A 339 13.73 -56.61 -29.55
N SER A 340 12.95 -56.24 -28.51
CA SER A 340 13.12 -56.43 -27.04
C SER A 340 13.75 -55.30 -26.21
N LYS A 341 13.32 -54.97 -24.98
CA LYS A 341 12.26 -55.47 -24.06
C LYS A 341 12.08 -54.47 -22.89
N GLU A 342 10.87 -54.43 -22.32
CA GLU A 342 10.49 -53.87 -21.00
C GLU A 342 10.99 -54.73 -19.82
N VAL A 343 11.11 -54.15 -18.61
CA VAL A 343 10.85 -54.82 -17.30
C VAL A 343 10.46 -53.80 -16.19
N ASP A 344 9.19 -53.91 -15.78
CA ASP A 344 8.52 -54.00 -14.45
C ASP A 344 8.82 -53.21 -13.15
N LYS A 345 7.69 -53.03 -12.44
CA LYS A 345 7.40 -52.58 -11.06
C LYS A 345 7.57 -53.69 -10.02
N GLU A 346 7.71 -53.32 -8.74
CA GLU A 346 7.30 -54.19 -7.61
C GLU A 346 6.75 -53.39 -6.41
N GLU A 347 5.62 -53.85 -5.85
CA GLU A 347 4.97 -53.43 -4.61
C GLU A 347 5.37 -54.35 -3.44
N ALA A 348 5.31 -53.87 -2.19
CA ALA A 348 5.08 -54.73 -1.03
C ALA A 348 4.34 -53.99 0.11
N LYS A 349 3.20 -54.57 0.50
CA LYS A 349 2.39 -54.25 1.71
C LYS A 349 3.10 -54.67 3.00
N ARG A 350 2.81 -54.00 4.12
CA ARG A 350 2.59 -54.65 5.43
C ARG A 350 1.79 -53.77 6.39
N ASP A 351 0.93 -54.46 7.13
CA ASP A 351 -0.03 -54.04 8.16
C ASP A 351 0.54 -53.13 9.25
N HIS A 352 -0.31 -52.38 9.95
CA HIS A 352 -0.42 -52.44 11.42
C HIS A 352 -1.71 -51.79 11.95
N SER A 353 -2.41 -52.58 12.76
CA SER A 353 -3.51 -52.26 13.67
C SER A 353 -3.00 -51.53 14.92
N VAL A 354 -3.80 -50.59 15.44
CA VAL A 354 -3.61 -49.96 16.76
C VAL A 354 -4.78 -50.34 17.65
N PRO A 355 -4.57 -50.82 18.89
CA PRO A 355 -5.59 -50.81 19.93
C PRO A 355 -5.34 -49.69 20.95
N ASP A 356 -6.45 -49.27 21.56
CA ASP A 356 -6.62 -48.31 22.64
C ASP A 356 -5.75 -48.57 23.89
N GLY A 357 -5.52 -47.51 24.67
CA GLY A 357 -5.22 -47.64 26.10
C GLY A 357 -4.49 -46.45 26.73
N ASP A 358 -5.26 -45.46 27.19
CA ASP A 358 -4.95 -44.68 28.41
C ASP A 358 -5.16 -45.59 29.64
N PRO A 359 -4.48 -45.38 30.78
CA PRO A 359 -4.79 -44.24 31.67
C PRO A 359 -3.59 -43.48 32.28
#